data_AF-A0A6N9HHT4-F1
#
_entry.id   AF-A0A6N9HHT4-F1
#
_cell.length_a   1.000
_cell.length_b   1.000
_cell.length_c   1.000
_cell.angle_alpha   90.00
_cell.angle_beta   90.00
_cell.angle_gamma   90.00
#
_symmetry.space_group_name_H-M   'P 1'
#
loop_
_entity.id
_entity.type
_entity.pdbx_description
1 polymer ?
#
loop_
_entity_poly.entity_id
_entity_poly.type
_entity_poly.pdbx_seq_one_letter_code
_entity_poly.pdbx_strand_id
1 'polypeptide(L)'
;MSKVCDDCGTVEGSLHEAFCTRERCPFCGGQLVSCGCASKVLELDADEQKALDDYEDDSVEPLAGVIRRWVKALDRKGRIPF
;
A
#
# COMPACT_ATOMS: atom_id res chain seq x y z
N MET A 1 -8.93 26.24 -7.72
CA MET A 1 -8.96 24.90 -8.36
C MET A 1 -8.49 23.90 -7.34
N SER A 2 -9.24 22.82 -7.12
CA SER A 2 -8.73 21.64 -6.39
C SER A 2 -7.67 20.98 -7.25
N LYS A 3 -6.56 20.55 -6.65
CA LYS A 3 -5.58 19.72 -7.37
C LYS A 3 -6.20 18.34 -7.63
N VAL A 4 -5.74 17.69 -8.71
CA VAL A 4 -6.08 16.31 -9.04
C VAL A 4 -4.78 15.50 -9.15
N CYS A 5 -4.79 14.27 -8.63
CA CYS A 5 -3.66 13.37 -8.76
C CYS A 5 -3.50 12.97 -10.23
N ASP A 6 -2.30 13.12 -10.77
CA ASP A 6 -1.99 12.83 -12.17
C ASP A 6 -1.92 11.33 -12.49
N ASP A 7 -1.82 10.49 -11.47
CA ASP A 7 -1.74 9.04 -11.60
C ASP A 7 -3.11 8.37 -11.42
N CYS A 8 -3.81 8.67 -10.32
CA CYS A 8 -5.08 8.02 -10.00
C CYS A 8 -6.33 8.91 -10.18
N GLY A 9 -6.17 10.19 -10.52
CA GLY A 9 -7.30 11.09 -10.77
C GLY A 9 -8.08 11.53 -9.53
N THR A 10 -7.67 11.15 -8.31
CA THR A 10 -8.37 11.57 -7.08
C THR A 10 -8.21 13.07 -6.85
N VAL A 11 -9.22 13.69 -6.25
CA VAL A 11 -9.21 15.13 -5.92
C VAL A 11 -8.56 15.36 -4.56
N GLU A 12 -7.98 16.55 -4.38
CA GLU A 12 -7.38 16.97 -3.11
C GLU A 12 -8.35 16.76 -1.92
N GLY A 13 -7.84 16.19 -0.83
CA GLY A 13 -8.59 15.80 0.36
C GLY A 13 -9.24 14.41 0.29
N SER A 14 -9.22 13.73 -0.86
CA SER A 14 -9.70 12.35 -1.01
C SER A 14 -8.55 11.34 -0.94
N LEU A 15 -8.86 10.08 -0.61
CA LEU A 15 -7.87 9.01 -0.66
C LEU A 15 -7.53 8.66 -2.12
N HIS A 16 -6.31 8.19 -2.32
CA HIS A 16 -5.88 7.64 -3.60
C HIS A 16 -6.58 6.29 -3.88
N GLU A 17 -6.76 5.99 -5.16
CA GLU A 17 -7.17 4.65 -5.60
C GLU A 17 -6.05 3.63 -5.36
N ALA A 18 -6.42 2.35 -5.36
CA ALA A 18 -5.46 1.26 -5.27
C ALA A 18 -4.38 1.38 -6.38
N PHE A 19 -3.15 0.99 -6.05
CA PHE A 19 -1.98 1.04 -6.95
C PHE A 19 -1.51 2.42 -7.39
N CYS A 20 -2.00 3.50 -6.78
CA CYS A 20 -1.52 4.84 -7.06
C CYS A 20 -0.02 4.99 -6.75
N THR A 21 0.78 5.34 -7.76
CA THR A 21 2.23 5.54 -7.66
C THR A 21 2.61 6.87 -6.98
N ARG A 22 1.64 7.77 -6.82
CA ARG A 22 1.79 9.05 -6.10
C ARG A 22 1.45 8.97 -4.63
N GLU A 23 0.72 7.95 -4.20
CA GLU A 23 0.30 7.83 -2.80
C GLU A 23 1.50 7.72 -1.87
N ARG A 24 1.43 8.43 -0.74
CA ARG A 24 2.48 8.44 0.28
C ARG A 24 2.19 7.43 1.38
N CYS A 25 3.21 6.65 1.75
CA CYS A 25 3.15 5.70 2.83
C CYS A 25 2.97 6.43 4.18
N PRO A 26 1.94 6.11 4.97
CA PRO A 26 1.71 6.77 6.25
C PRO A 26 2.70 6.36 7.36
N PHE A 27 3.58 5.37 7.10
CA PHE A 27 4.61 4.94 8.03
C PHE A 27 5.95 5.64 7.80
N CYS A 28 6.34 5.91 6.55
CA CYS A 28 7.67 6.45 6.23
C CYS A 28 7.67 7.71 5.35
N GLY A 29 6.52 8.12 4.80
CA GLY A 29 6.41 9.27 3.88
C GLY A 29 6.95 9.01 2.47
N GLY A 30 7.51 7.83 2.20
CA GLY A 30 7.91 7.39 0.85
C GLY A 30 6.71 7.09 -0.06
N GLN A 31 6.95 6.60 -1.27
CA GLN A 31 5.87 6.12 -2.15
C GLN A 31 5.30 4.81 -1.60
N LEU A 32 3.98 4.72 -1.45
CA LEU A 32 3.33 3.56 -0.83
C LEU A 32 3.60 2.27 -1.61
N VAL A 33 3.49 2.33 -2.95
CA VAL A 33 3.64 1.17 -3.84
C VAL A 33 5.05 0.55 -3.84
N SER A 34 6.09 1.30 -3.44
CA SER A 34 7.49 0.84 -3.51
C SER A 34 8.21 0.86 -2.16
N CYS A 35 7.53 1.22 -1.07
CA CYS A 35 8.14 1.22 0.25
C CYS A 35 8.24 -0.20 0.83
N GLY A 36 9.34 -0.49 1.53
CA GLY A 36 9.50 -1.75 2.28
C GLY A 36 8.79 -1.77 3.65
N CYS A 37 7.75 -0.96 3.85
CA CYS A 37 7.08 -0.87 5.14
C CYS A 37 6.16 -2.06 5.42
N ALA A 38 5.57 -2.67 4.38
CA ALA A 38 4.72 -3.85 4.55
C ALA A 38 5.47 -4.98 5.29
N SER A 39 6.69 -5.31 4.82
CA SER A 39 7.59 -6.28 5.45
C SER A 39 7.86 -6.00 6.93
N LYS A 40 8.18 -4.74 7.27
CA LYS A 40 8.55 -4.34 8.62
C LYS A 40 7.37 -4.26 9.58
N VAL A 41 6.23 -3.78 9.11
CA VAL A 41 5.02 -3.56 9.93
C VAL A 41 4.28 -4.86 10.20
N LEU A 42 4.28 -5.76 9.22
CA LEU A 42 3.60 -7.05 9.32
C LEU A 42 4.50 -8.16 9.88
N GLU A 43 5.80 -7.88 10.07
CA GLU A 43 6.81 -8.84 10.53
C GLU A 43 6.75 -10.14 9.70
N LEU A 44 6.81 -9.98 8.37
CA LEU A 44 6.65 -11.09 7.42
C LEU A 44 7.72 -12.15 7.63
N ASP A 45 7.33 -13.42 7.55
CA ASP A 45 8.28 -14.53 7.46
C ASP A 45 8.89 -14.65 6.05
N ALA A 46 9.76 -15.64 5.84
CA ALA A 46 10.46 -15.80 4.57
C ALA A 46 9.52 -16.14 3.39
N ASP A 47 8.46 -16.91 3.62
CA ASP A 47 7.52 -17.32 2.57
C ASP A 47 6.59 -16.15 2.22
N GLU A 48 6.13 -15.41 3.22
CA GLU A 48 5.34 -14.19 3.04
C GLU A 48 6.15 -13.08 2.36
N GLN A 49 7.42 -12.90 2.74
CA GLN A 49 8.33 -11.94 2.12
C GLN A 49 8.56 -12.29 0.65
N LYS A 50 8.84 -13.57 0.36
CA LYS A 50 9.01 -14.03 -1.03
C LYS A 50 7.76 -13.78 -1.86
N ALA A 51 6.58 -14.12 -1.34
CA ALA A 51 5.33 -13.91 -2.06
C ALA A 51 5.03 -12.43 -2.33
N LEU A 52 5.37 -11.55 -1.38
CA LEU A 52 5.26 -10.10 -1.57
C LEU A 52 6.22 -9.57 -2.65
N ASP A 53 7.46 -10.05 -2.66
CA ASP A 53 8.48 -9.63 -3.62
C ASP A 53 8.18 -10.13 -5.05
N ASP A 54 7.70 -11.37 -5.18
CA ASP A 54 7.36 -11.96 -6.47
C ASP A 54 6.04 -11.37 -7.03
N TYR A 55 5.10 -11.00 -6.16
CA TYR A 55 3.80 -10.37 -6.48
C TYR A 55 3.07 -11.03 -7.68
N GLU A 56 3.01 -12.37 -7.71
CA GLU A 56 2.47 -13.09 -8.87
C GLU A 56 0.93 -13.10 -8.92
N ASP A 57 0.27 -13.46 -7.82
CA ASP A 57 -1.19 -13.57 -7.71
C ASP A 57 -1.63 -13.20 -6.27
N ASP A 58 -2.28 -12.05 -6.12
CA ASP A 58 -2.74 -11.53 -4.82
C ASP A 58 -4.06 -12.14 -4.33
N SER A 59 -4.61 -13.10 -5.08
CA SER A 59 -5.80 -13.87 -4.72
C SER A 59 -5.48 -15.21 -4.04
N VAL A 60 -4.20 -15.61 -3.98
CA VAL A 60 -3.75 -16.88 -3.35
C VAL A 60 -2.84 -16.65 -2.15
N GLU A 61 -2.80 -17.63 -1.24
CA GLU A 61 -1.91 -17.57 -0.08
C GLU A 61 -0.44 -17.86 -0.47
N PRO A 62 0.54 -17.25 0.22
CA PRO A 62 0.35 -16.36 1.37
C PRO A 62 0.10 -14.88 1.00
N LEU A 63 0.21 -14.49 -0.28
CA LEU A 63 0.12 -13.08 -0.70
C LEU A 63 -1.24 -12.45 -0.37
N ALA A 64 -2.34 -13.17 -0.61
CA ALA A 64 -3.69 -12.72 -0.25
C ALA A 64 -3.81 -12.38 1.25
N GLY A 65 -3.18 -13.18 2.12
CA GLY A 65 -3.09 -12.91 3.55
C GLY A 65 -2.27 -11.65 3.86
N VAL A 66 -1.12 -11.49 3.20
CA VAL A 66 -0.24 -10.31 3.32
C VAL A 66 -0.97 -9.03 2.92
N ILE A 67 -1.61 -9.00 1.74
CA ILE A 67 -2.32 -7.81 1.23
C ILE A 67 -3.49 -7.43 2.15
N ARG A 68 -4.28 -8.41 2.60
CA ARG A 68 -5.38 -8.14 3.55
C ARG A 68 -4.87 -7.54 4.86
N ARG A 69 -3.78 -8.08 5.42
CA ARG A 69 -3.17 -7.54 6.64
C ARG A 69 -2.60 -6.14 6.40
N TRP A 70 -2.01 -5.90 5.24
CA TRP A 70 -1.42 -4.61 4.87
C TRP A 70 -2.47 -3.51 4.72
N VAL A 71 -3.55 -3.76 3.98
CA VAL A 71 -4.69 -2.83 3.87
C VAL A 71 -5.23 -2.47 5.25
N LYS A 72 -5.45 -3.48 6.11
CA LYS A 72 -5.92 -3.25 7.48
C LYS A 72 -4.92 -2.42 8.31
N ALA A 73 -3.61 -2.57 8.08
CA ALA A 73 -2.58 -1.78 8.77
C ALA A 73 -2.57 -0.32 8.30
N LEU A 74 -2.75 -0.08 7.00
CA LEU A 74 -2.90 1.25 6.42
C LEU A 74 -4.14 1.97 6.96
N ASP A 75 -5.29 1.27 7.01
CA ASP A 75 -6.53 1.83 7.55
C ASP A 75 -6.39 2.20 9.03
N ARG A 76 -5.76 1.33 9.83
CA ARG A 76 -5.49 1.61 11.25
C ARG A 76 -4.53 2.80 11.45
N LYS A 77 -3.53 2.94 10.58
CA LYS A 77 -2.57 4.04 10.64
C LYS A 77 -3.18 5.36 10.18
N GLY A 78 -4.15 5.30 9.27
CA GLY A 78 -4.72 6.43 8.55
C GLY A 78 -3.92 6.70 7.29
N ARG A 79 -4.49 6.37 6.12
CA ARG A 79 -3.92 6.73 4.82
C ARG A 79 -3.88 8.25 4.65
N ILE A 80 -2.90 8.75 3.91
CA ILE A 80 -2.71 10.17 3.67
C ILE A 80 -3.59 10.57 2.46
N PRO A 81 -4.57 11.48 2.64
CA PRO A 81 -5.33 12.03 1.52
C PRO A 81 -4.42 12.83 0.58
N PHE A 82 -4.81 12.92 -0.69
CA PHE A 82 -4.09 13.72 -1.68
C PHE A 82 -4.08 15.22 -1.34
#